data_AF-A0A9D1B4Y9-F1
#
_entry.id   AF-A0A9D1B4Y9-F1
#
_cell.length_a   1.000
_cell.length_b   1.000
_cell.length_c   1.000
_cell.angle_alpha   90.00
_cell.angle_beta   90.00
_cell.angle_gamma   90.00
#
_symmetry.space_group_name_H-M   'P 1'
#
loop_
_entity.id
_entity.type
_entity.pdbx_description
1 polymer ?
#
loop_
_entity_poly.entity_id
_entity_poly.type
_entity_poly.pdbx_seq_one_letter_code
_entity_poly.pdbx_strand_id
1 'polypeptide(L)'
;MVWIRNGGGLTASDVTPEAVYRQRRRFMQAGAATLGSILAAPWLPAEARFELGRVKPGPFSTDEDKTPFDDVTGYNNFYEFGTGKRDPAR
;
A
#
# COMPACT_ATOMS: atom_id res chain seq x y z
N MET A 1 16.55 -13.93 -20.16
CA MET A 1 15.99 -15.01 -21.01
C MET A 1 15.68 -16.19 -20.11
N VAL A 2 14.42 -16.35 -19.68
CA VAL A 2 13.99 -17.44 -18.80
C VAL A 2 13.59 -18.61 -19.69
N TRP A 3 14.31 -19.73 -19.54
CA TRP A 3 14.06 -20.96 -20.30
C TRP A 3 13.07 -21.83 -19.54
N ILE A 4 11.85 -21.96 -20.04
CA ILE A 4 10.91 -22.97 -19.55
C ILE A 4 11.17 -24.24 -20.38
N ARG A 5 11.72 -25.28 -19.74
CA ARG A 5 11.97 -26.59 -20.39
C ARG A 5 10.64 -27.27 -20.70
N ASN A 6 10.44 -27.71 -21.94
CA ASN A 6 9.27 -28.49 -22.38
C ASN A 6 9.18 -29.86 -21.66
N GLY A 7 7.96 -30.26 -21.32
CA GLY A 7 7.57 -31.19 -20.25
C GLY A 7 7.91 -32.68 -20.38
N GLY A 8 9.01 -33.07 -21.05
CA GLY A 8 9.40 -34.48 -21.22
C GLY A 8 10.54 -34.97 -20.30
N GLY A 9 11.18 -34.09 -19.53
CA GLY A 9 12.47 -34.39 -18.89
C GLY A 9 12.62 -33.91 -17.45
N LEU A 10 11.50 -33.80 -16.70
CA LEU A 10 11.56 -33.48 -15.28
C LEU A 10 11.66 -34.77 -14.47
N THR A 11 12.70 -34.86 -13.65
CA THR A 11 12.92 -35.95 -12.70
C THR A 11 12.56 -35.50 -11.28
N ALA A 12 12.40 -36.46 -10.35
CA ALA A 12 12.13 -36.13 -8.95
C ALA A 12 13.21 -35.23 -8.32
N SER A 13 14.44 -35.28 -8.83
CA SER A 13 15.57 -34.45 -8.40
C SER A 13 15.48 -33.00 -8.90
N ASP A 14 14.72 -32.74 -9.97
CA ASP A 14 14.47 -31.39 -10.49
C ASP A 14 13.39 -30.65 -9.67
N VAL A 15 12.63 -31.40 -8.86
CA VAL A 15 11.59 -30.85 -7.99
C VAL A 15 12.12 -30.78 -6.56
N THR A 16 11.80 -29.70 -5.86
CA THR A 16 12.13 -29.60 -4.43
C THR A 16 11.43 -30.74 -3.67
N PRO A 17 12.13 -31.52 -2.83
CA PRO A 17 11.50 -32.56 -2.03
C PRO A 17 10.34 -32.00 -1.21
N GLU A 18 9.22 -32.72 -1.16
CA GLU A 18 7.99 -32.23 -0.54
C GLU A 18 8.22 -31.78 0.90
N ALA A 19 9.00 -32.53 1.69
CA ALA A 19 9.31 -32.19 3.07
C ALA A 19 9.92 -30.78 3.21
N VAL A 20 10.84 -30.42 2.30
CA VAL A 20 11.50 -29.11 2.28
C VAL A 20 10.52 -28.01 1.89
N TYR A 21 9.66 -28.27 0.89
CA TYR A 21 8.60 -27.33 0.50
C TYR A 21 7.62 -27.08 1.66
N ARG A 22 7.17 -28.15 2.34
CA ARG A 22 6.25 -28.07 3.48
C ARG A 22 6.87 -27.32 4.66
N GLN A 23 8.15 -27.56 4.96
CA GLN A 23 8.86 -26.85 6.03
C GLN A 23 8.93 -25.34 5.77
N ARG A 24 9.25 -24.93 4.54
CA ARG A 24 9.25 -23.51 4.15
C ARG A 24 7.87 -22.88 4.30
N ARG A 25 6.80 -23.61 3.90
CA ARG A 25 5.43 -23.11 4.04
C ARG A 25 5.01 -22.93 5.49
N ARG A 26 5.38 -23.87 6.37
CA ARG A 26 5.13 -23.76 7.82
C ARG A 26 5.87 -22.57 8.42
N PHE A 27 7.12 -22.34 8.05
CA PHE A 27 7.87 -21.17 8.49
C PHE A 27 7.21 -19.86 8.06
N MET A 28 6.81 -19.74 6.79
CA MET A 28 6.09 -18.55 6.30
C MET A 28 4.75 -18.35 7.00
N GLN A 29 4.00 -19.43 7.24
CA GLN A 29 2.73 -19.37 7.97
C GLN A 29 2.93 -18.91 9.42
N ALA A 30 3.96 -19.41 10.09
CA ALA A 30 4.32 -18.97 11.44
C ALA A 30 4.67 -17.48 11.45
N GLY A 31 5.53 -17.02 10.53
CA GLY A 31 5.88 -15.59 10.41
C GLY A 31 4.67 -14.69 10.09
N ALA A 32 3.79 -15.13 9.18
CA ALA A 32 2.58 -14.41 8.82
C ALA A 32 1.57 -14.32 9.97
N ALA A 33 1.43 -15.38 10.78
CA ALA A 33 0.58 -15.36 11.97
C ALA A 33 1.10 -14.38 13.03
N THR A 34 2.42 -14.30 13.22
CA THR A 34 3.03 -13.34 14.15
C THR A 34 2.92 -11.89 13.66
N LEU A 35 3.14 -11.64 12.37
CA LEU A 35 2.97 -10.29 11.79
C LEU A 35 1.50 -9.87 11.75
N GLY A 36 0.59 -10.77 11.37
CA GLY A 36 -0.85 -10.50 11.33
C GLY A 36 -1.44 -10.18 12.70
N SER A 37 -0.95 -10.84 13.76
CA SER A 37 -1.39 -10.54 15.13
C SER A 37 -0.86 -9.20 15.67
N ILE A 38 0.31 -8.75 15.21
CA ILE A 38 0.82 -7.40 15.53
C ILE A 38 0.03 -6.33 14.79
N LEU A 39 -0.27 -6.52 13.50
CA LEU A 39 -0.98 -5.50 12.70
C LEU A 39 -2.47 -5.37 13.06
N ALA A 40 -3.10 -6.43 13.56
CA ALA A 40 -4.48 -6.41 14.04
C ALA A 40 -4.59 -5.97 15.52
N ALA A 41 -3.49 -5.55 16.14
CA ALA A 41 -3.49 -5.31 17.57
C ALA A 41 -4.20 -3.98 17.91
N PRO A 42 -5.10 -3.95 18.90
CA PRO A 42 -5.98 -2.82 19.20
C PRO A 42 -5.28 -1.55 19.72
N TRP A 43 -3.97 -1.61 19.90
CA TRP A 43 -3.10 -0.54 20.36
C TRP A 43 -2.31 0.09 19.21
N LEU A 44 -2.41 -0.44 17.98
CA LEU A 44 -1.99 0.30 16.80
C LEU A 44 -3.05 1.37 16.49
N PRO A 45 -2.65 2.63 16.29
CA PRO A 45 -3.57 3.66 15.81
C PRO A 45 -4.09 3.24 14.42
N ALA A 46 -5.42 3.24 14.26
CA ALA A 46 -6.08 2.88 13.01
C ALA A 46 -5.76 3.89 11.88
N GLU A 47 -5.37 5.11 12.24
CA GLU A 47 -4.99 6.16 11.31
C GLU A 47 -3.57 6.69 11.61
N ALA A 48 -2.70 6.65 10.61
CA ALA A 48 -1.46 7.43 10.61
C ALA A 48 -1.81 8.91 10.39
N ARG A 49 -2.25 9.60 11.44
CA ARG A 49 -2.43 11.05 11.42
C ARG A 49 -1.07 11.71 11.52
N PHE A 50 -0.55 12.12 10.37
CA PHE A 50 0.63 12.98 10.30
C PHE A 50 0.20 14.44 10.43
N GLU A 51 0.46 15.05 11.58
CA GLU A 51 0.31 16.49 11.75
C GLU A 51 1.59 17.19 11.28
N LEU A 52 1.48 17.93 10.18
CA LEU A 52 2.46 18.98 9.88
C LEU A 52 2.36 19.98 11.05
N GLY A 53 3.39 20.03 11.90
CA GLY A 53 3.45 20.95 13.04
C GLY A 53 3.44 22.43 12.62
N ARG A 54 4.08 23.33 13.37
CA ARG A 54 4.14 24.74 12.95
C ARG A 54 4.96 24.92 11.67
N VAL A 55 4.27 25.03 10.54
CA VAL A 55 4.86 25.42 9.25
C VAL A 55 5.11 26.92 9.26
N LYS A 56 6.35 27.33 9.03
CA LYS A 56 6.71 28.74 8.85
C LYS A 56 6.43 29.16 7.41
N PRO A 57 5.93 30.39 7.17
CA PRO A 57 5.78 30.93 5.82
C PRO A 57 7.09 30.84 5.03
N GLY A 58 7.01 30.37 3.80
CA GLY A 58 8.14 30.27 2.87
C GLY A 58 8.26 31.51 1.98
N PRO A 59 9.23 31.53 1.05
CA PRO A 59 9.44 32.66 0.14
C PRO A 59 8.27 32.93 -0.82
N PHE A 60 7.33 31.98 -0.94
CA PHE A 60 6.14 32.09 -1.79
C PHE A 60 4.84 32.28 -0.98
N SER A 61 4.93 32.54 0.32
CA SER A 61 3.75 32.86 1.12
C SER A 61 3.23 34.26 0.80
N THR A 62 1.91 34.39 0.74
CA THR A 62 1.21 35.64 0.42
C THR A 62 0.16 35.93 1.49
N ASP A 63 -0.30 37.18 1.53
CA ASP A 63 -1.40 37.64 2.40
C ASP A 63 -2.76 37.65 1.68
N GLU A 64 -2.84 37.01 0.50
CA GLU A 64 -4.09 36.90 -0.25
C GLU A 64 -5.10 36.00 0.47
N ASP A 65 -6.39 36.27 0.23
CA ASP A 65 -7.46 35.46 0.78
C ASP A 65 -7.36 34.01 0.30
N LYS A 66 -7.33 33.07 1.24
CA LYS A 66 -7.23 31.65 0.95
C LYS A 66 -8.54 31.12 0.40
N THR A 67 -8.44 30.23 -0.57
CA THR A 67 -9.58 29.41 -1.01
C THR A 67 -10.12 28.60 0.18
N PRO A 68 -11.45 28.54 0.38
CA PRO A 68 -12.05 27.70 1.41
C PRO A 68 -11.61 26.24 1.30
N PHE A 69 -11.40 25.60 2.44
CA PHE A 69 -10.90 24.22 2.50
C PHE A 69 -11.79 23.22 1.75
N ASP A 70 -13.11 23.39 1.83
CA ASP A 70 -14.09 22.53 1.17
C ASP A 70 -14.00 22.60 -0.35
N ASP A 71 -13.61 23.75 -0.89
CA ASP A 71 -13.42 23.91 -2.33
C ASP A 71 -12.09 23.29 -2.77
N VAL A 72 -11.02 23.46 -1.99
CA VAL A 72 -9.71 22.83 -2.25
C VAL A 72 -9.83 21.31 -2.30
N THR A 73 -10.59 20.73 -1.37
CA THR A 73 -10.73 19.27 -1.27
C THR A 73 -11.89 18.72 -2.11
N GLY A 74 -12.88 19.53 -2.44
CA GLY A 74 -14.13 19.08 -3.07
C GLY A 74 -14.36 19.56 -4.50
N TYR A 75 -13.63 20.55 -5.01
CA TYR A 75 -13.81 21.11 -6.35
C TYR A 75 -12.55 20.91 -7.18
N ASN A 76 -12.40 19.69 -7.72
CA ASN A 76 -11.18 19.23 -8.36
C ASN A 76 -11.40 18.81 -9.81
N ASN A 77 -10.32 18.72 -10.57
CA ASN A 77 -10.35 18.25 -11.95
C ASN A 77 -9.45 17.02 -12.09
N PHE A 78 -9.94 15.89 -11.59
CA PHE A 78 -9.20 14.64 -11.58
C PHE A 78 -9.98 13.57 -12.35
N TYR A 79 -9.79 13.59 -13.67
CA TYR A 79 -10.63 12.87 -14.63
C TYR A 79 -10.60 11.35 -14.48
N GLU A 80 -9.55 10.81 -13.86
CA GLU A 80 -9.42 9.39 -13.53
C GLU A 80 -10.50 8.92 -12.54
N PHE A 81 -11.12 9.86 -11.82
CA PHE A 81 -12.12 9.62 -10.77
C PHE A 81 -13.49 10.23 -11.12
N GLY A 82 -13.69 10.68 -12.36
CA GLY A 82 -14.95 11.24 -12.86
C GLY A 82 -14.79 12.59 -13.53
N THR A 83 -15.83 13.03 -14.24
CA THR A 83 -15.80 14.26 -15.06
C THR A 83 -16.46 15.45 -14.36
N GLY A 84 -17.26 15.21 -13.32
CA GLY A 84 -17.82 16.23 -12.45
C GLY A 84 -16.78 16.77 -11.46
N LYS A 85 -16.91 18.05 -11.10
CA LYS A 85 -15.95 18.74 -10.21
C LYS A 85 -15.89 18.18 -8.81
N ARG A 86 -16.95 17.50 -8.38
CA ARG A 86 -17.05 16.86 -7.06
C ARG A 86 -16.84 15.34 -7.13
N ASP A 87 -16.66 14.76 -8.30
CA ASP A 87 -16.49 13.31 -8.45
C ASP A 87 -15.20 12.81 -7.79
N PRO A 88 -14.05 13.52 -7.88
CA PRO A 88 -12.81 13.06 -7.22
C PRO A 88 -12.86 12.97 -5.70
N ALA A 89 -13.83 13.63 -5.06
CA ALA A 89 -13.94 13.70 -3.60
C ALA A 89 -14.94 12.67 -3.03
N ARG A 90 -15.55 11.85 -3.88
CA ARG A 90 -16.57 10.86 -3.51
C ARG A 90 -16.00 9.45 -3.38
#